data_AF-K2BT73-F1
#
_entry.id   AF-K2BT73-F1
#
_cell.length_a   1.000
_cell.length_b   1.000
_cell.length_c   1.000
_cell.angle_alpha   90.00
_cell.angle_beta   90.00
_cell.angle_gamma   90.00
#
_symmetry.space_group_name_H-M   'P 1'
#
loop_
_entity.id
_entity.type
_entity.pdbx_description
1 polymer ?
#
loop_
_entity_poly.entity_id
_entity_poly.type
_entity_poly.pdbx_seq_one_letter_code
_entity_poly.pdbx_strand_id
1 'polypeptide(L)'
;MMKKIIVWDLGATKCTAGIIQFDPSSQQLICEKDVTVKIAAADSLENLVMQIETALQMSMSSADVICIGAAGYYDGECLLLQEPYPYTMHFAKVAKQQAWPRFQIIHDYASIICATFTSYMNQPNHIKRLNQQQINPYGRRVAFGIGTGVGLKDGVLFPNGDFWLGQNEMGHIGVMTPPHASPHHRKRHEECLSFLREKLSLGINESLTFEKILAGKGTVRLYEFLYPSSAAMTPEELGVKMRAGETPELMDLFAWFLGLFIGTVQLSFMPEGGIWITGGVALNHLDVFDKPDFIAGIEATPAYLTQRKTYPLSVLCHSHHALMGCGYYAANRLVKNSVVVNY
;
A
#
# COMPACT_ATOMS: atom_id res chain seq x y z
N MET A 1 7.98 -30.95 -7.48
CA MET A 1 9.13 -30.50 -6.67
C MET A 1 8.80 -29.12 -6.12
N MET A 2 9.12 -28.83 -4.85
CA MET A 2 8.93 -27.49 -4.30
C MET A 2 9.78 -26.48 -5.07
N LYS A 3 9.23 -25.27 -5.25
CA LYS A 3 9.85 -24.16 -5.95
C LYS A 3 10.30 -23.12 -4.94
N LYS A 4 11.50 -22.57 -5.11
CA LYS A 4 12.04 -21.48 -4.29
C LYS A 4 11.92 -20.17 -5.05
N ILE A 5 11.16 -19.25 -4.50
CA ILE A 5 10.92 -17.93 -5.07
C ILE A 5 11.60 -16.91 -4.16
N ILE A 6 12.48 -16.07 -4.72
CA ILE A 6 12.96 -14.91 -3.98
C ILE A 6 12.00 -13.74 -4.23
N VAL A 7 11.52 -13.12 -3.16
CA VAL A 7 10.56 -12.02 -3.21
C VAL A 7 11.09 -10.80 -2.50
N TRP A 8 10.79 -9.62 -3.03
CA TRP A 8 11.20 -8.35 -2.42
C TRP A 8 9.97 -7.46 -2.21
N ASP A 9 9.99 -6.72 -1.10
CA ASP A 9 9.18 -5.54 -0.80
C ASP A 9 10.14 -4.34 -0.72
N LEU A 10 10.28 -3.65 -1.85
CA LEU A 10 11.22 -2.55 -2.06
C LEU A 10 10.48 -1.21 -1.92
N GLY A 11 10.50 -0.65 -0.71
CA GLY A 11 10.03 0.71 -0.45
C GLY A 11 11.12 1.75 -0.70
N ALA A 12 10.86 3.03 -0.39
CA ALA A 12 11.81 4.12 -0.65
C ALA A 12 13.08 4.10 0.24
N THR A 13 13.01 3.55 1.46
CA THR A 13 14.11 3.61 2.44
C THR A 13 14.61 2.24 2.91
N LYS A 14 13.79 1.20 2.78
CA LYS A 14 14.07 -0.16 3.22
C LYS A 14 13.62 -1.13 2.15
N CYS A 15 14.35 -2.23 2.01
CA CYS A 15 13.97 -3.40 1.23
C CYS A 15 13.84 -4.58 2.18
N THR A 16 12.68 -5.24 2.20
CA THR A 16 12.54 -6.55 2.84
C THR A 16 12.55 -7.61 1.75
N ALA A 17 13.44 -8.58 1.85
CA ALA A 17 13.52 -9.69 0.91
C ALA A 17 13.24 -11.00 1.64
N GLY A 18 12.67 -11.98 0.95
CA GLY A 18 12.37 -13.28 1.53
C GLY A 18 12.46 -14.43 0.54
N ILE A 19 12.55 -15.63 1.08
CA ILE A 19 12.48 -16.90 0.35
C ILE A 19 11.10 -17.49 0.61
N ILE A 20 10.31 -17.61 -0.46
CA ILE A 20 9.01 -18.28 -0.43
C ILE A 20 9.16 -19.67 -1.05
N GLN A 21 8.80 -20.69 -0.28
CA GLN A 21 8.60 -22.03 -0.79
C GLN A 21 7.18 -22.14 -1.35
N PHE A 22 7.09 -22.60 -2.60
CA PHE A 22 5.83 -22.86 -3.28
C PHE A 22 5.73 -24.35 -3.60
N ASP A 23 4.65 -24.99 -3.16
CA ASP A 23 4.30 -26.35 -3.56
C ASP A 23 3.25 -26.31 -4.68
N PRO A 24 3.61 -26.67 -5.92
CA PRO A 24 2.66 -26.66 -7.04
C PRO A 24 1.48 -27.62 -6.86
N SER A 25 1.61 -28.66 -6.04
CA SER A 25 0.55 -29.66 -5.85
C SER A 25 -0.56 -29.16 -4.92
N SER A 26 -0.18 -28.59 -3.77
CA SER A 26 -1.12 -28.02 -2.79
C SER A 26 -1.43 -26.54 -3.00
N GLN A 27 -0.71 -25.87 -3.90
CA GLN A 27 -0.73 -24.41 -4.11
C GLN A 27 -0.34 -23.60 -2.86
N GLN A 28 0.29 -24.23 -1.87
CA GLN A 28 0.69 -23.57 -0.63
C GLN A 28 1.96 -22.73 -0.81
N LEU A 29 1.98 -21.59 -0.10
CA LEU A 29 3.11 -20.67 -0.01
C LEU A 29 3.55 -20.60 1.45
N ILE A 30 4.85 -20.73 1.69
CA ILE A 30 5.45 -20.63 3.02
C ILE A 30 6.65 -19.68 2.92
N CYS A 31 6.68 -18.65 3.76
CA CYS A 31 7.88 -17.84 3.91
C CYS A 31 8.87 -18.59 4.82
N GLU A 32 9.97 -19.05 4.23
CA GLU A 32 11.02 -19.81 4.93
C GLU A 32 11.93 -18.88 5.73
N LYS A 33 12.25 -17.72 5.15
CA LYS A 33 13.16 -16.74 5.72
C LYS A 33 12.90 -15.38 5.09
N ASP A 34 13.02 -14.32 5.88
CA ASP A 34 13.01 -12.94 5.43
C ASP A 34 14.12 -12.13 6.12
N VAL A 35 14.53 -11.04 5.48
CA VAL A 35 15.55 -10.11 5.96
C VAL A 35 15.18 -8.69 5.51
N THR A 36 15.43 -7.69 6.35
CA THR A 36 15.27 -6.28 5.99
C THR A 36 16.61 -5.58 5.94
N VAL A 37 16.88 -4.90 4.82
CA VAL A 37 18.08 -4.09 4.59
C VAL A 37 17.67 -2.63 4.39
N LYS A 38 18.47 -1.69 4.91
CA LYS A 38 18.30 -0.25 4.61
C LYS A 38 18.91 0.05 3.25
N ILE A 39 18.16 0.69 2.36
CA ILE A 39 18.63 1.01 1.00
C ILE A 39 19.86 1.92 1.06
N ALA A 40 19.86 2.90 1.98
CA ALA A 40 20.98 3.81 2.19
C ALA A 40 22.24 3.15 2.80
N ALA A 41 22.17 1.88 3.25
CA ALA A 41 23.36 1.14 3.67
C ALA A 41 24.09 0.49 2.49
N ALA A 42 23.56 0.57 1.28
CA ALA A 42 24.23 0.20 0.04
C ALA A 42 24.62 1.44 -0.77
N ASP A 43 25.66 1.30 -1.61
CA ASP A 43 26.14 2.35 -2.51
C ASP A 43 25.67 2.17 -3.96
N SER A 44 25.06 1.02 -4.27
CA SER A 44 24.63 0.60 -5.61
C SER A 44 23.57 -0.50 -5.52
N LEU A 45 22.85 -0.74 -6.62
CA LEU A 45 21.90 -1.85 -6.70
C LEU A 45 22.62 -3.21 -6.59
N GLU A 46 23.80 -3.34 -7.21
CA GLU A 46 24.65 -4.53 -7.12
C GLU A 46 25.05 -4.81 -5.66
N ASN A 47 25.41 -3.78 -4.89
CA ASN A 47 25.72 -3.91 -3.47
C ASN A 47 24.49 -4.26 -2.63
N LEU A 48 23.33 -3.66 -2.90
CA LEU A 48 22.07 -4.02 -2.23
C LEU A 48 21.71 -5.50 -2.47
N VAL A 49 21.84 -5.98 -3.70
CA VAL A 49 21.63 -7.40 -4.03
C VAL A 49 22.58 -8.28 -3.23
N MET A 50 23.87 -7.96 -3.21
CA MET A 50 24.87 -8.73 -2.46
C MET A 50 24.58 -8.76 -0.95
N GLN A 51 24.15 -7.64 -0.36
CA GLN A 51 23.71 -7.60 1.04
C GLN A 51 22.50 -8.50 1.29
N ILE A 52 21.51 -8.47 0.39
CA ILE A 52 20.32 -9.32 0.48
C ILE A 52 20.69 -10.80 0.34
N GLU A 53 21.50 -11.18 -0.66
CA GLU A 53 21.94 -12.56 -0.86
C GLU A 53 22.72 -13.09 0.35
N THR A 54 23.60 -12.27 0.93
CA THR A 54 24.37 -12.60 2.13
C THR A 54 23.44 -12.83 3.32
N ALA A 55 22.48 -11.92 3.54
CA ALA A 55 21.55 -12.02 4.65
C ALA A 55 20.57 -13.20 4.48
N LEU A 56 20.07 -13.44 3.27
CA LEU A 56 19.24 -14.59 2.93
C LEU A 56 20.02 -15.91 2.96
N GLN A 57 21.33 -15.88 2.76
CA GLN A 57 22.18 -17.05 2.54
C GLN A 57 21.77 -17.84 1.29
N MET A 58 21.36 -17.13 0.25
CA MET A 58 20.92 -17.70 -1.03
C MET A 58 21.16 -16.68 -2.14
N SER A 59 21.79 -17.12 -3.25
CA SER A 59 21.98 -16.24 -4.40
C SER A 59 20.68 -16.08 -5.19
N MET A 60 20.48 -14.92 -5.81
CA MET A 60 19.39 -14.63 -6.72
C MET A 60 19.34 -15.63 -7.87
N SER A 61 20.52 -16.00 -8.40
CA SER A 61 20.68 -16.99 -9.47
C SER A 61 20.25 -18.41 -9.11
N SER A 62 20.13 -18.72 -7.81
CA SER A 62 19.70 -20.06 -7.33
C SER A 62 18.19 -20.20 -7.14
N ALA A 63 17.43 -19.12 -7.27
CA ALA A 63 15.97 -19.16 -7.21
C ALA A 63 15.38 -19.77 -8.50
N ASP A 64 14.17 -20.32 -8.41
CA ASP A 64 13.42 -20.73 -9.60
C ASP A 64 12.91 -19.50 -10.37
N VAL A 65 12.41 -18.49 -9.64
CA VAL A 65 11.94 -17.21 -10.16
C VAL A 65 12.09 -16.12 -9.09
N ILE A 66 12.07 -14.86 -9.51
CA ILE A 66 12.17 -13.70 -8.61
C ILE A 66 10.97 -12.76 -8.82
N CYS A 67 10.39 -12.22 -7.76
CA CYS A 67 9.37 -11.17 -7.85
C CYS A 67 9.62 -10.03 -6.89
N ILE A 68 9.72 -8.82 -7.43
CA ILE A 68 10.02 -7.62 -6.65
C ILE A 68 8.77 -6.72 -6.68
N GLY A 69 8.12 -6.57 -5.54
CA GLY A 69 7.13 -5.52 -5.31
C GLY A 69 7.89 -4.24 -4.99
N ALA A 70 7.74 -3.20 -5.81
CA ALA A 70 8.52 -1.98 -5.68
C ALA A 70 7.67 -0.73 -5.74
N ALA A 71 8.05 0.27 -4.95
CA ALA A 71 7.52 1.62 -5.09
C ALA A 71 8.12 2.27 -6.35
N GLY A 72 7.26 2.58 -7.34
CA GLY A 72 7.67 3.24 -8.57
C GLY A 72 7.20 2.53 -9.84
N TYR A 73 7.61 3.08 -10.97
CA TYR A 73 7.33 2.56 -12.30
C TYR A 73 8.56 1.85 -12.85
N TYR A 74 8.42 0.59 -13.25
CA TYR A 74 9.47 -0.17 -13.91
C TYR A 74 9.25 -0.14 -15.42
N ASP A 75 10.19 0.41 -16.16
CA ASP A 75 10.10 0.58 -17.63
C ASP A 75 10.60 -0.65 -18.43
N GLY A 76 11.03 -1.71 -17.73
CA GLY A 76 11.65 -2.90 -18.33
C GLY A 76 13.17 -2.92 -18.21
N GLU A 77 13.80 -1.80 -17.84
CA GLU A 77 15.24 -1.69 -17.60
C GLU A 77 15.55 -1.16 -16.20
N CYS A 78 14.92 -0.06 -15.83
CA CYS A 78 15.15 0.71 -14.61
C CYS A 78 13.86 0.90 -13.81
N LEU A 79 13.97 0.87 -12.48
CA LEU A 79 12.89 1.28 -11.59
C LEU A 79 12.98 2.80 -11.32
N LEU A 80 11.92 3.51 -11.68
CA LEU A 80 11.82 4.96 -11.58
C LEU A 80 10.85 5.34 -10.45
N LEU A 81 11.25 6.29 -9.60
CA LEU A 81 10.42 6.85 -8.54
C LEU A 81 10.50 8.38 -8.62
N GLN A 82 9.38 9.07 -8.36
CA GLN A 82 9.30 10.53 -8.46
C GLN A 82 10.34 11.21 -7.55
N GLU A 83 10.48 10.72 -6.32
CA GLU A 83 11.61 11.01 -5.45
C GLU A 83 12.64 9.89 -5.65
N PRO A 84 13.77 10.13 -6.33
CA PRO A 84 14.67 9.07 -6.75
C PRO A 84 15.25 8.26 -5.58
N TYR A 85 15.51 6.99 -5.83
CA TYR A 85 16.34 6.17 -4.95
C TYR A 85 17.76 6.74 -4.81
N PRO A 86 18.51 6.40 -3.75
CA PRO A 86 19.87 6.91 -3.54
C PRO A 86 20.87 6.59 -4.66
N TYR A 87 20.58 5.59 -5.48
CA TYR A 87 21.37 5.15 -6.62
C TYR A 87 20.44 4.58 -7.70
N THR A 88 20.96 4.42 -8.92
CA THR A 88 20.14 3.97 -10.06
C THR A 88 19.72 2.51 -9.91
N MET A 89 18.44 2.24 -10.16
CA MET A 89 17.84 0.91 -10.00
C MET A 89 17.74 0.16 -11.34
N HIS A 90 18.87 -0.01 -12.05
CA HIS A 90 18.95 -0.74 -13.33
C HIS A 90 18.87 -2.27 -13.14
N PHE A 91 17.70 -2.77 -12.75
CA PHE A 91 17.48 -4.19 -12.48
C PHE A 91 17.78 -5.10 -13.68
N ALA A 92 17.46 -4.69 -14.92
CA ALA A 92 17.74 -5.53 -16.09
C ALA A 92 19.26 -5.76 -16.30
N LYS A 93 20.08 -4.74 -16.02
CA LYS A 93 21.54 -4.84 -16.09
C LYS A 93 22.06 -5.82 -15.04
N VAL A 94 21.64 -5.66 -13.78
CA VAL A 94 22.09 -6.51 -12.67
C VAL A 94 21.64 -7.96 -12.87
N ALA A 95 20.38 -8.18 -13.26
CA ALA A 95 19.84 -9.49 -13.55
C ALA A 95 20.61 -10.21 -14.65
N LYS A 96 21.00 -9.50 -15.73
CA LYS A 96 21.82 -10.06 -16.80
C LYS A 96 23.24 -10.40 -16.33
N GLN A 97 23.88 -9.50 -15.59
CA GLN A 97 25.26 -9.68 -15.12
C GLN A 97 25.40 -10.81 -14.10
N GLN A 98 24.38 -11.01 -13.26
CA GLN A 98 24.38 -12.03 -12.21
C GLN A 98 23.60 -13.30 -12.60
N ALA A 99 23.20 -13.43 -13.86
CA ALA A 99 22.46 -14.57 -14.40
C ALA A 99 21.23 -14.94 -13.56
N TRP A 100 20.39 -13.94 -13.24
CA TRP A 100 19.14 -14.17 -12.54
C TRP A 100 18.20 -15.07 -13.38
N PRO A 101 17.37 -15.90 -12.74
CA PRO A 101 16.27 -16.57 -13.41
C PRO A 101 15.24 -15.54 -13.88
N ARG A 102 14.13 -16.03 -14.45
CA ARG A 102 13.00 -15.16 -14.80
C ARG A 102 12.58 -14.34 -13.58
N PHE A 103 12.56 -13.02 -13.74
CA PHE A 103 12.13 -12.09 -12.71
C PHE A 103 11.03 -11.15 -13.22
N GLN A 104 10.25 -10.60 -12.30
CA GLN A 104 9.29 -9.54 -12.59
C GLN A 104 9.33 -8.49 -11.48
N ILE A 105 9.27 -7.23 -11.88
CA ILE A 105 8.98 -6.13 -10.96
C ILE A 105 7.51 -5.75 -11.11
N ILE A 106 6.80 -5.72 -9.99
CA ILE A 106 5.40 -5.29 -9.89
C ILE A 106 5.33 -4.09 -8.93
N HIS A 107 4.23 -3.35 -9.00
CA HIS A 107 3.97 -2.29 -8.03
C HIS A 107 3.86 -2.88 -6.61
N ASP A 108 4.38 -2.19 -5.60
CA ASP A 108 4.31 -2.61 -4.19
C ASP A 108 2.87 -2.98 -3.75
N TYR A 109 1.86 -2.15 -4.00
CA TYR A 109 0.44 -2.45 -3.69
C TYR A 109 -0.17 -3.56 -4.54
N ALA A 110 0.38 -3.86 -5.72
CA ALA A 110 -0.06 -5.02 -6.50
C ALA A 110 0.29 -6.32 -5.77
N SER A 111 1.45 -6.36 -5.10
CA SER A 111 1.79 -7.47 -4.20
C SER A 111 0.77 -7.60 -3.07
N ILE A 112 0.34 -6.49 -2.47
CA ILE A 112 -0.64 -6.49 -1.39
C ILE A 112 -1.97 -7.05 -1.85
N ILE A 113 -2.44 -6.65 -3.05
CA ILE A 113 -3.63 -7.26 -3.67
C ILE A 113 -3.45 -8.77 -3.83
N CYS A 114 -2.31 -9.22 -4.35
CA CYS A 114 -2.02 -10.65 -4.51
C CYS A 114 -2.05 -11.39 -3.15
N ALA A 115 -1.55 -10.77 -2.09
CA ALA A 115 -1.57 -11.32 -0.75
C ALA A 115 -3.00 -11.59 -0.28
N THR A 116 -3.96 -10.73 -0.66
CA THR A 116 -5.37 -10.93 -0.30
C THR A 116 -5.90 -12.26 -0.83
N PHE A 117 -5.41 -12.75 -1.97
CA PHE A 117 -5.85 -14.00 -2.61
C PHE A 117 -5.33 -15.27 -1.92
N THR A 118 -4.51 -15.11 -0.88
CA THR A 118 -3.87 -16.22 -0.19
C THR A 118 -4.52 -16.52 1.17
N SER A 119 -4.23 -17.70 1.71
CA SER A 119 -4.59 -18.08 3.08
C SER A 119 -3.91 -17.25 4.16
N TYR A 120 -2.92 -16.40 3.81
CA TYR A 120 -2.30 -15.46 4.74
C TYR A 120 -3.34 -14.58 5.45
N MET A 121 -4.42 -14.22 4.73
CA MET A 121 -5.50 -13.38 5.26
C MET A 121 -6.45 -14.11 6.23
N ASN A 122 -6.25 -15.41 6.48
CA ASN A 122 -7.05 -16.16 7.43
C ASN A 122 -6.44 -16.14 8.84
N GLN A 123 -5.21 -15.63 9.00
CA GLN A 123 -4.57 -15.56 10.31
C GLN A 123 -5.07 -14.33 11.08
N PRO A 124 -5.72 -14.50 12.25
CA PRO A 124 -6.35 -13.39 12.98
C PRO A 124 -5.37 -12.27 13.35
N ASN A 125 -4.14 -12.64 13.71
CA ASN A 125 -3.13 -11.67 14.15
C ASN A 125 -2.64 -10.75 13.02
N HIS A 126 -2.87 -11.11 11.75
CA HIS A 126 -2.42 -10.30 10.63
C HIS A 126 -3.38 -9.16 10.28
N ILE A 127 -4.64 -9.20 10.74
CA ILE A 127 -5.68 -8.31 10.25
C ILE A 127 -6.54 -7.74 11.40
N LYS A 128 -6.61 -6.41 11.52
CA LYS A 128 -7.66 -5.72 12.29
C LYS A 128 -8.88 -5.54 11.38
N ARG A 129 -9.96 -6.28 11.63
CA ARG A 129 -11.25 -6.08 10.94
C ARG A 129 -11.93 -4.82 11.48
N LEU A 130 -12.24 -3.86 10.60
CA LEU A 130 -12.92 -2.61 10.97
C LEU A 130 -14.44 -2.73 10.91
N ASN A 131 -14.95 -3.74 10.20
CA ASN A 131 -16.35 -4.15 10.23
C ASN A 131 -16.46 -5.68 10.08
N GLN A 132 -17.67 -6.22 10.30
CA GLN A 132 -17.95 -7.66 10.26
C GLN A 132 -18.62 -8.10 8.96
N GLN A 133 -18.30 -7.42 7.84
CA GLN A 133 -18.92 -7.72 6.55
C GLN A 133 -18.26 -8.93 5.87
N GLN A 134 -19.05 -9.69 5.12
CA GLN A 134 -18.57 -10.88 4.41
C GLN A 134 -17.78 -10.51 3.16
N ILE A 135 -16.61 -11.13 2.99
CA ILE A 135 -15.81 -11.00 1.76
C ILE A 135 -16.43 -11.84 0.65
N ASN A 136 -16.74 -11.21 -0.48
CA ASN A 136 -16.95 -11.93 -1.73
C ASN A 136 -15.57 -12.40 -2.24
N PRO A 137 -15.27 -13.72 -2.28
CA PRO A 137 -13.96 -14.22 -2.66
C PRO A 137 -13.55 -13.81 -4.08
N TYR A 138 -14.52 -13.58 -4.98
CA TYR A 138 -14.33 -13.15 -6.37
C TYR A 138 -14.71 -11.68 -6.60
N GLY A 139 -15.05 -10.96 -5.53
CA GLY A 139 -15.33 -9.53 -5.60
C GLY A 139 -14.05 -8.73 -5.81
N ARG A 140 -14.20 -7.52 -6.38
CA ARG A 140 -13.08 -6.59 -6.53
C ARG A 140 -12.51 -6.23 -5.17
N ARG A 141 -11.19 -6.23 -5.08
CA ARG A 141 -10.42 -5.92 -3.88
C ARG A 141 -9.64 -4.66 -4.12
N VAL A 142 -9.55 -3.82 -3.09
CA VAL A 142 -8.72 -2.63 -3.12
C VAL A 142 -7.75 -2.69 -1.97
N ALA A 143 -6.47 -2.47 -2.23
CA ALA A 143 -5.45 -2.32 -1.22
C ALA A 143 -4.83 -0.95 -1.37
N PHE A 144 -4.73 -0.23 -0.26
CA PHE A 144 -4.03 1.04 -0.23
C PHE A 144 -3.25 1.19 1.06
N GLY A 145 -2.27 2.08 1.05
CA GLY A 145 -1.50 2.38 2.23
C GLY A 145 -1.21 3.84 2.38
N ILE A 146 -1.10 4.25 3.65
CA ILE A 146 -0.83 5.63 4.03
C ILE A 146 0.53 5.67 4.71
N GLY A 147 1.50 6.26 4.03
CA GLY A 147 2.88 6.37 4.49
C GLY A 147 3.46 7.73 4.15
N THR A 148 4.64 7.73 3.53
CA THR A 148 5.23 8.94 2.93
C THR A 148 4.38 9.49 1.78
N GLY A 149 3.65 8.62 1.09
CA GLY A 149 2.60 8.93 0.12
C GLY A 149 1.36 8.07 0.34
N VAL A 150 0.44 8.08 -0.62
CA VAL A 150 -0.76 7.23 -0.64
C VAL A 150 -0.76 6.42 -1.92
N GLY A 151 -0.40 5.14 -1.83
CA GLY A 151 -0.48 4.23 -2.97
C GLY A 151 -1.72 3.34 -2.87
N LEU A 152 -2.32 3.04 -4.02
CA LEU A 152 -3.51 2.21 -4.13
C LEU A 152 -3.42 1.33 -5.37
N LYS A 153 -3.80 0.07 -5.24
CA LYS A 153 -4.05 -0.82 -6.37
C LYS A 153 -5.31 -1.64 -6.09
N ASP A 154 -5.85 -2.23 -7.14
CA ASP A 154 -7.04 -3.06 -7.08
C ASP A 154 -6.86 -4.34 -7.88
N GLY A 155 -7.74 -5.31 -7.66
CA GLY A 155 -7.72 -6.54 -8.44
C GLY A 155 -8.90 -7.46 -8.16
N VAL A 156 -8.98 -8.52 -8.94
CA VAL A 156 -10.06 -9.51 -8.89
C VAL A 156 -9.44 -10.90 -9.00
N LEU A 157 -9.83 -11.82 -8.12
CA LEU A 157 -9.56 -13.24 -8.29
C LEU A 157 -10.73 -13.86 -9.06
N PHE A 158 -10.42 -14.60 -10.11
CA PHE A 158 -11.43 -15.30 -10.90
C PHE A 158 -11.66 -16.72 -10.35
N PRO A 159 -12.85 -17.31 -10.56
CA PRO A 159 -13.15 -18.68 -10.12
C PRO A 159 -12.21 -19.76 -10.65
N ASN A 160 -11.58 -19.53 -11.80
CA ASN A 160 -10.60 -20.44 -12.40
C ASN A 160 -9.19 -20.35 -11.76
N GLY A 161 -9.00 -19.47 -10.77
CA GLY A 161 -7.72 -19.26 -10.09
C GLY A 161 -6.77 -18.28 -10.79
N ASP A 162 -7.13 -17.73 -11.95
CA ASP A 162 -6.44 -16.56 -12.52
C ASP A 162 -6.90 -15.28 -11.80
N PHE A 163 -6.19 -14.18 -12.00
CA PHE A 163 -6.51 -12.91 -11.36
C PHE A 163 -6.16 -11.72 -12.24
N TRP A 164 -6.92 -10.65 -12.12
CA TRP A 164 -6.60 -9.37 -12.76
C TRP A 164 -6.10 -8.36 -11.72
N LEU A 165 -5.14 -7.54 -12.12
CA LEU A 165 -4.60 -6.43 -11.32
C LEU A 165 -4.83 -5.12 -12.07
N GLY A 166 -5.42 -4.15 -11.41
CA GLY A 166 -5.64 -2.82 -11.94
C GLY A 166 -4.38 -1.96 -11.91
N GLN A 167 -4.34 -0.98 -12.81
CA GLN A 167 -3.33 0.08 -12.83
C GLN A 167 -4.04 1.41 -12.56
N ASN A 168 -3.66 2.08 -11.49
CA ASN A 168 -4.21 3.38 -11.11
C ASN A 168 -3.26 4.08 -10.14
N GLU A 169 -3.37 5.40 -10.01
CA GLU A 169 -2.64 6.19 -9.00
C GLU A 169 -3.62 7.02 -8.16
N MET A 170 -4.60 6.31 -7.57
CA MET A 170 -5.75 6.94 -6.90
C MET A 170 -5.36 7.82 -5.70
N GLY A 171 -4.15 7.70 -5.14
CA GLY A 171 -3.67 8.64 -4.11
C GLY A 171 -3.57 10.09 -4.58
N HIS A 172 -3.38 10.30 -5.88
CA HIS A 172 -3.35 11.62 -6.50
C HIS A 172 -4.74 12.11 -6.93
N ILE A 173 -5.83 11.40 -6.59
CA ILE A 173 -7.18 11.92 -6.85
C ILE A 173 -7.44 13.17 -6.00
N GLY A 174 -8.14 14.13 -6.60
CA GLY A 174 -8.56 15.36 -5.94
C GLY A 174 -9.46 15.07 -4.72
N VAL A 175 -9.29 15.88 -3.67
CA VAL A 175 -10.17 15.83 -2.50
C VAL A 175 -11.55 16.34 -2.90
N MET A 176 -12.57 15.52 -2.68
CA MET A 176 -13.93 15.89 -3.04
C MET A 176 -14.55 16.87 -2.04
N THR A 177 -15.43 17.75 -2.54
CA THR A 177 -16.38 18.46 -1.69
C THR A 177 -17.49 17.49 -1.26
N PRO A 178 -17.73 17.29 0.05
CA PRO A 178 -18.70 16.31 0.53
C PRO A 178 -20.13 16.76 0.22
N PRO A 179 -20.92 15.97 -0.55
CA PRO A 179 -22.30 16.35 -0.90
C PRO A 179 -23.22 16.36 0.33
N HIS A 180 -22.93 15.54 1.35
CA HIS A 180 -23.68 15.50 2.60
C HIS A 180 -22.72 15.59 3.80
N ALA A 181 -22.85 16.64 4.62
CA ALA A 181 -22.03 16.80 5.82
C ALA A 181 -22.78 17.69 6.82
N SER A 182 -22.49 17.53 8.12
CA SER A 182 -22.97 18.46 9.14
C SER A 182 -22.43 19.88 8.87
N PRO A 183 -23.10 20.96 9.34
CA PRO A 183 -22.57 22.32 9.20
C PRO A 183 -21.15 22.46 9.76
N HIS A 184 -20.85 21.78 10.87
CA HIS A 184 -19.52 21.73 11.48
C HIS A 184 -18.49 21.08 10.54
N HIS A 185 -18.78 19.88 10.03
CA HIS A 185 -17.87 19.16 9.11
C HIS A 185 -17.64 19.92 7.81
N ARG A 186 -18.71 20.50 7.24
CA ARG A 186 -18.61 21.28 6.00
C ARG A 186 -17.71 22.51 6.17
N LYS A 187 -17.98 23.32 7.20
CA LYS A 187 -17.18 24.51 7.48
C LYS A 187 -15.70 24.16 7.71
N ARG A 188 -15.42 23.18 8.59
CA ARG A 188 -14.06 22.75 8.91
C ARG A 188 -13.32 22.19 7.69
N HIS A 189 -14.02 21.45 6.83
CA HIS A 189 -13.46 20.95 5.57
C HIS A 189 -13.09 22.09 4.63
N GLU A 190 -13.99 23.03 4.37
CA GLU A 190 -13.76 24.18 3.47
C GLU A 190 -12.61 25.07 3.94
N GLU A 191 -12.57 25.41 5.23
CA GLU A 191 -11.50 26.20 5.83
C GLU A 191 -10.15 25.48 5.72
N CYS A 192 -10.11 24.17 5.98
CA CYS A 192 -8.91 23.37 5.85
C CYS A 192 -8.42 23.30 4.40
N LEU A 193 -9.31 23.07 3.43
CA LEU A 193 -8.91 23.08 2.01
C LEU A 193 -8.39 24.44 1.57
N SER A 194 -9.02 25.54 2.01
CA SER A 194 -8.55 26.91 1.72
C SER A 194 -7.14 27.13 2.26
N PHE A 195 -6.91 26.81 3.54
CA PHE A 195 -5.61 26.89 4.18
C PHE A 195 -4.54 26.06 3.44
N LEU A 196 -4.86 24.82 3.07
CA LEU A 196 -3.92 23.93 2.39
C LEU A 196 -3.56 24.43 1.00
N ARG A 197 -4.52 25.02 0.26
CA ARG A 197 -4.26 25.61 -1.06
C ARG A 197 -3.31 26.80 -0.95
N GLU A 198 -3.54 27.69 0.01
CA GLU A 198 -2.66 28.84 0.27
C GLU A 198 -1.26 28.38 0.70
N LYS A 199 -1.19 27.49 1.70
CA LYS A 199 0.07 26.99 2.26
C LYS A 199 0.95 26.30 1.22
N LEU A 200 0.33 25.55 0.31
CA LEU A 200 1.03 24.85 -0.77
C LEU A 200 1.20 25.70 -2.03
N SER A 201 0.74 26.96 -2.00
CA SER A 201 0.77 27.89 -3.14
C SER A 201 0.17 27.27 -4.41
N LEU A 202 -0.90 26.48 -4.26
CA LEU A 202 -1.51 25.76 -5.37
C LEU A 202 -2.23 26.74 -6.31
N GLY A 203 -1.81 26.73 -7.58
CA GLY A 203 -2.47 27.48 -8.63
C GLY A 203 -3.89 26.97 -8.93
N ILE A 204 -4.62 27.71 -9.76
CA ILE A 204 -6.00 27.35 -10.16
C ILE A 204 -6.08 25.98 -10.87
N ASN A 205 -5.00 25.59 -11.56
CA ASN A 205 -4.91 24.33 -12.30
C ASN A 205 -4.30 23.18 -11.47
N GLU A 206 -3.90 23.44 -10.22
CA GLU A 206 -3.31 22.43 -9.37
C GLU A 206 -4.35 21.86 -8.40
N SER A 207 -4.36 20.53 -8.31
CA SER A 207 -5.30 19.82 -7.44
C SER A 207 -4.71 19.61 -6.05
N LEU A 208 -5.55 19.85 -5.04
CA LEU A 208 -5.33 19.36 -3.69
C LEU A 208 -5.80 17.90 -3.66
N THR A 209 -4.88 16.96 -3.44
CA THR A 209 -5.12 15.51 -3.52
C THR A 209 -5.22 14.90 -2.13
N PHE A 210 -5.81 13.70 -2.04
CA PHE A 210 -5.85 12.98 -0.76
C PHE A 210 -4.46 12.69 -0.22
N GLU A 211 -3.46 12.40 -1.07
CA GLU A 211 -2.07 12.23 -0.63
C GLU A 211 -1.51 13.48 0.08
N LYS A 212 -1.81 14.69 -0.42
CA LYS A 212 -1.35 15.95 0.21
C LYS A 212 -1.92 16.14 1.63
N ILE A 213 -2.99 15.44 1.98
CA ILE A 213 -3.67 15.48 3.29
C ILE A 213 -3.33 14.28 4.17
N LEU A 214 -3.39 13.07 3.63
CA LEU A 214 -3.33 11.82 4.40
C LEU A 214 -1.91 11.30 4.61
N ALA A 215 -0.98 11.59 3.71
CA ALA A 215 0.41 11.15 3.88
C ALA A 215 1.07 11.84 5.09
N GLY A 216 2.25 11.36 5.51
CA GLY A 216 2.95 11.88 6.71
C GLY A 216 3.22 13.39 6.68
N LYS A 217 3.52 13.98 5.52
CA LYS A 217 3.62 15.46 5.39
C LYS A 217 2.26 16.16 5.49
N GLY A 218 1.19 15.46 5.15
CA GLY A 218 -0.19 15.94 5.24
C GLY A 218 -0.67 16.08 6.68
N THR A 219 -0.32 15.13 7.57
CA THR A 219 -0.68 15.24 9.01
C THR A 219 -0.06 16.48 9.66
N VAL A 220 1.17 16.84 9.30
CA VAL A 220 1.82 18.09 9.74
C VAL A 220 1.03 19.31 9.28
N ARG A 221 0.57 19.33 8.03
CA ARG A 221 -0.23 20.45 7.51
C ARG A 221 -1.57 20.57 8.23
N LEU A 222 -2.23 19.43 8.51
CA LEU A 222 -3.46 19.41 9.31
C LEU A 222 -3.22 19.91 10.74
N TYR A 223 -2.07 19.60 11.34
CA TYR A 223 -1.70 20.11 12.65
C TYR A 223 -1.50 21.63 12.62
N GLU A 224 -0.79 22.17 11.64
CA GLU A 224 -0.57 23.62 11.50
C GLU A 224 -1.88 24.38 11.23
N PHE A 225 -2.85 23.77 10.54
CA PHE A 225 -4.19 24.32 10.38
C PHE A 225 -4.91 24.49 11.73
N LEU A 226 -4.80 23.48 12.61
CA LEU A 226 -5.47 23.49 13.92
C LEU A 226 -4.71 24.30 14.97
N TYR A 227 -3.39 24.36 14.88
CA TYR A 227 -2.50 24.99 15.85
C TYR A 227 -1.52 25.96 15.16
N PRO A 228 -2.02 27.06 14.57
CA PRO A 228 -1.21 27.96 13.72
C PRO A 228 -0.06 28.66 14.46
N SER A 229 -0.13 28.77 15.79
CA SER A 229 0.92 29.37 16.63
C SER A 229 1.93 28.35 17.17
N SER A 230 1.83 27.08 16.78
CA SER A 230 2.74 26.04 17.23
C SER A 230 4.08 26.07 16.49
N ALA A 231 5.14 25.57 17.13
CA ALA A 231 6.42 25.38 16.46
C ALA A 231 6.31 24.34 15.35
N ALA A 232 7.09 24.51 14.28
CA ALA A 232 7.19 23.53 13.20
C ALA A 232 7.63 22.17 13.74
N MET A 233 7.00 21.11 13.25
CA MET A 233 7.27 19.73 13.64
C MET A 233 7.50 18.86 12.41
N THR A 234 8.34 17.85 12.58
CA THR A 234 8.48 16.74 11.63
C THR A 234 7.29 15.76 11.75
N PRO A 235 7.00 14.97 10.70
CA PRO A 235 5.99 13.90 10.78
C PRO A 235 6.25 12.92 11.93
N GLU A 236 7.52 12.63 12.23
CA GLU A 236 7.93 11.73 13.30
C GLU A 236 7.58 12.29 14.69
N GLU A 237 7.94 13.55 14.96
CA GLU A 237 7.62 14.24 16.22
C GLU A 237 6.12 14.37 16.43
N LEU A 238 5.39 14.77 15.39
CA LEU A 238 3.94 14.87 15.45
C LEU A 238 3.28 13.50 15.66
N GLY A 239 3.82 12.46 15.01
CA GLY A 239 3.35 11.09 15.20
C GLY A 239 3.46 10.62 16.65
N VAL A 240 4.50 11.03 17.39
CA VAL A 240 4.62 10.76 18.83
C VAL A 240 3.46 11.41 19.60
N LYS A 241 3.20 12.70 19.37
CA LYS A 241 2.09 13.42 20.01
C LYS A 241 0.72 12.84 19.69
N MET A 242 0.49 12.47 18.43
CA MET A 242 -0.76 11.83 18.00
C MET A 242 -0.99 10.51 18.74
N ARG A 243 0.06 9.68 18.91
CA ARG A 243 -0.03 8.42 19.66
C ARG A 243 -0.20 8.62 21.16
N ALA A 244 0.34 9.70 21.71
CA ALA A 244 0.14 10.09 23.10
C ALA A 244 -1.26 10.67 23.36
N GLY A 245 -2.09 10.89 22.32
CA GLY A 245 -3.42 11.47 22.45
C GLY A 245 -3.42 12.97 22.72
N GLU A 246 -2.29 13.66 22.54
CA GLU A 246 -2.13 15.10 22.80
C GLU A 246 -2.78 15.98 21.73
N THR A 247 -3.19 15.40 20.60
CA THR A 247 -3.76 16.13 19.45
C THR A 247 -5.11 15.54 19.02
N PRO A 248 -6.13 15.50 19.91
CA PRO A 248 -7.41 14.85 19.62
C PRO A 248 -8.12 15.44 18.39
N GLU A 249 -8.11 16.77 18.26
CA GLU A 249 -8.70 17.46 17.10
C GLU A 249 -8.05 17.10 15.77
N LEU A 250 -6.73 16.85 15.78
CA LEU A 250 -6.00 16.40 14.60
C LEU A 250 -6.42 14.99 14.22
N MET A 251 -6.56 14.10 15.21
CA MET A 251 -7.02 12.74 14.96
C MET A 251 -8.43 12.73 14.37
N ASP A 252 -9.34 13.60 14.85
CA ASP A 252 -10.70 13.71 14.34
C ASP A 252 -10.71 14.25 12.88
N LEU A 253 -9.89 15.26 12.58
CA LEU A 253 -9.79 15.80 11.23
C LEU A 253 -9.14 14.80 10.25
N PHE A 254 -8.12 14.09 10.70
CA PHE A 254 -7.48 13.03 9.93
C PHE A 254 -8.48 11.88 9.66
N ALA A 255 -9.26 11.47 10.66
CA ALA A 255 -10.32 10.49 10.53
C ALA A 255 -11.38 10.92 9.50
N TRP A 256 -11.82 12.18 9.53
CA TRP A 256 -12.74 12.75 8.55
C TRP A 256 -12.25 12.59 7.11
N PHE A 257 -11.02 13.03 6.82
CA PHE A 257 -10.46 12.93 5.47
C PHE A 257 -10.18 11.49 5.05
N LEU A 258 -9.78 10.63 5.99
CA LEU A 258 -9.59 9.22 5.71
C LEU A 258 -10.92 8.53 5.37
N GLY A 259 -11.99 8.89 6.09
CA GLY A 259 -13.34 8.43 5.80
C GLY A 259 -13.81 8.88 4.41
N LEU A 260 -13.58 10.15 4.06
CA LEU A 260 -13.88 10.67 2.71
C LEU A 260 -13.14 9.89 1.62
N PHE A 261 -11.86 9.57 1.84
CA PHE A 261 -11.08 8.77 0.89
C PHE A 261 -11.66 7.37 0.72
N ILE A 262 -12.00 6.70 1.83
CA ILE A 262 -12.64 5.38 1.77
C ILE A 262 -14.00 5.45 1.08
N GLY A 263 -14.81 6.48 1.35
CA GLY A 263 -16.08 6.70 0.65
C GLY A 263 -15.87 6.87 -0.86
N THR A 264 -14.83 7.60 -1.27
CA THR A 264 -14.39 7.72 -2.67
C THR A 264 -14.07 6.34 -3.25
N VAL A 265 -13.22 5.58 -2.58
CA VAL A 265 -12.77 4.25 -3.02
C VAL A 265 -13.95 3.28 -3.12
N GLN A 266 -14.87 3.30 -2.18
CA GLN A 266 -16.05 2.43 -2.21
C GLN A 266 -16.90 2.69 -3.46
N LEU A 267 -17.11 3.95 -3.84
CA LEU A 267 -17.87 4.30 -5.05
C LEU A 267 -17.11 4.03 -6.35
N SER A 268 -15.81 4.31 -6.37
CA SER A 268 -14.98 4.14 -7.56
C SER A 268 -14.77 2.66 -7.92
N PHE A 269 -14.71 1.78 -6.91
CA PHE A 269 -14.31 0.39 -7.11
C PHE A 269 -15.40 -0.64 -6.79
N MET A 270 -16.43 -0.29 -6.02
CA MET A 270 -17.46 -1.22 -5.52
C MET A 270 -16.84 -2.51 -4.94
N PRO A 271 -15.95 -2.41 -3.93
CA PRO A 271 -15.03 -3.48 -3.55
C PRO A 271 -15.69 -4.55 -2.66
N GLU A 272 -16.50 -5.41 -3.25
CA GLU A 272 -17.14 -6.55 -2.57
C GLU A 272 -16.13 -7.56 -1.97
N GLY A 273 -14.92 -7.61 -2.53
CA GLY A 273 -13.82 -8.41 -1.98
C GLY A 273 -13.04 -7.69 -0.87
N GLY A 274 -13.46 -6.47 -0.51
CA GLY A 274 -12.96 -5.71 0.62
C GLY A 274 -11.92 -4.66 0.28
N ILE A 275 -11.77 -3.74 1.24
CA ILE A 275 -10.73 -2.71 1.28
C ILE A 275 -9.71 -3.09 2.35
N TRP A 276 -8.44 -3.11 1.96
CA TRP A 276 -7.31 -3.56 2.77
C TRP A 276 -6.33 -2.40 2.94
N ILE A 277 -6.21 -1.91 4.17
CA ILE A 277 -5.45 -0.71 4.52
C ILE A 277 -4.11 -1.11 5.13
N THR A 278 -3.02 -0.45 4.74
CA THR A 278 -1.69 -0.63 5.33
C THR A 278 -0.96 0.72 5.44
N GLY A 279 0.36 0.69 5.61
CA GLY A 279 1.23 1.86 5.59
C GLY A 279 1.48 2.45 6.98
N GLY A 280 2.68 2.99 7.17
CA GLY A 280 3.17 3.39 8.49
C GLY A 280 2.32 4.44 9.20
N VAL A 281 1.69 5.37 8.50
CA VAL A 281 0.81 6.37 9.13
C VAL A 281 -0.46 5.69 9.67
N ALA A 282 -1.13 4.88 8.86
CA ALA A 282 -2.33 4.16 9.30
C ALA A 282 -2.04 3.18 10.45
N LEU A 283 -0.93 2.44 10.35
CA LEU A 283 -0.54 1.44 11.35
C LEU A 283 -0.09 2.05 12.68
N ASN A 284 0.48 3.25 12.66
CA ASN A 284 0.87 3.95 13.88
C ASN A 284 -0.29 4.69 14.57
N HIS A 285 -1.46 4.76 13.93
CA HIS A 285 -2.62 5.54 14.39
C HIS A 285 -3.93 4.74 14.28
N LEU A 286 -3.93 3.47 14.71
CA LEU A 286 -5.08 2.57 14.57
C LEU A 286 -6.37 3.06 15.26
N ASP A 287 -6.27 3.97 16.22
CA ASP A 287 -7.42 4.56 16.91
C ASP A 287 -8.19 5.54 16.02
N VAL A 288 -7.62 5.96 14.89
CA VAL A 288 -8.32 6.78 13.89
C VAL A 288 -9.60 6.11 13.39
N PHE A 289 -9.58 4.78 13.27
CA PHE A 289 -10.70 4.01 12.74
C PHE A 289 -11.88 3.93 13.71
N ASP A 290 -11.63 4.22 14.99
CA ASP A 290 -12.63 4.20 16.06
C ASP A 290 -13.26 5.60 16.27
N LYS A 291 -12.81 6.63 15.52
CA LYS A 291 -13.34 7.99 15.61
C LYS A 291 -14.71 8.13 14.92
N PRO A 292 -15.68 8.85 15.51
CA PRO A 292 -16.96 9.14 14.85
C PRO A 292 -16.80 9.83 13.49
N ASP A 293 -15.83 10.73 13.37
CA ASP A 293 -15.50 11.46 12.14
C ASP A 293 -15.10 10.54 10.99
N PHE A 294 -14.52 9.36 11.28
CA PHE A 294 -14.18 8.36 10.27
C PHE A 294 -15.43 7.87 9.53
N ILE A 295 -16.45 7.46 10.28
CA ILE A 295 -17.73 7.02 9.71
C ILE A 295 -18.45 8.20 9.05
N ALA A 296 -18.46 9.37 9.69
CA ALA A 296 -19.06 10.57 9.10
C ALA A 296 -18.45 10.88 7.72
N GLY A 297 -17.13 10.75 7.56
CA GLY A 297 -16.45 10.93 6.28
C GLY A 297 -16.85 9.89 5.22
N ILE A 298 -16.98 8.62 5.59
CA ILE A 298 -17.42 7.55 4.66
C ILE A 298 -18.85 7.80 4.18
N GLU A 299 -19.72 8.24 5.07
CA GLU A 299 -21.14 8.48 4.82
C GLU A 299 -21.41 9.82 4.13
N ALA A 300 -20.41 10.70 4.04
CA ALA A 300 -20.56 12.03 3.47
C ALA A 300 -20.93 12.02 1.98
N THR A 301 -20.74 10.89 1.29
CA THR A 301 -21.19 10.66 -0.08
C THR A 301 -22.37 9.68 -0.11
N PRO A 302 -23.64 10.12 -0.04
CA PRO A 302 -24.76 9.25 0.29
C PRO A 302 -25.13 8.22 -0.81
N ALA A 303 -24.56 8.35 -2.01
CA ALA A 303 -24.79 7.43 -3.12
C ALA A 303 -24.49 5.98 -2.71
N TYR A 304 -25.45 5.10 -2.98
CA TYR A 304 -25.39 3.66 -2.70
C TYR A 304 -24.98 3.30 -1.25
N LEU A 305 -25.20 4.19 -0.26
CA LEU A 305 -24.68 4.01 1.08
C LEU A 305 -25.09 2.68 1.73
N THR A 306 -26.33 2.22 1.51
CA THR A 306 -26.79 0.90 1.99
C THR A 306 -25.90 -0.24 1.49
N GLN A 307 -25.52 -0.23 0.20
CA GLN A 307 -24.60 -1.22 -0.37
C GLN A 307 -23.17 -0.99 0.12
N ARG A 308 -22.70 0.26 0.18
CA ARG A 308 -21.33 0.56 0.59
C ARG A 308 -21.03 0.11 2.03
N LYS A 309 -22.02 0.12 2.91
CA LYS A 309 -21.92 -0.41 4.28
C LYS A 309 -21.68 -1.92 4.34
N THR A 310 -21.94 -2.66 3.26
CA THR A 310 -21.68 -4.11 3.18
C THR A 310 -20.28 -4.45 2.70
N TYR A 311 -19.44 -3.46 2.35
CA TYR A 311 -18.08 -3.74 1.91
C TYR A 311 -17.14 -4.02 3.09
N PRO A 312 -16.40 -5.15 3.08
CA PRO A 312 -15.42 -5.46 4.12
C PRO A 312 -14.34 -4.39 4.20
N LEU A 313 -13.98 -4.03 5.42
CA LEU A 313 -12.95 -3.03 5.68
C LEU A 313 -11.96 -3.57 6.71
N SER A 314 -10.66 -3.51 6.41
CA SER A 314 -9.64 -4.19 7.20
C SER A 314 -8.28 -3.50 7.13
N VAL A 315 -7.50 -3.60 8.21
CA VAL A 315 -6.12 -3.10 8.29
C VAL A 315 -5.17 -4.30 8.36
N LEU A 316 -4.14 -4.30 7.52
CA LEU A 316 -3.08 -5.32 7.47
C LEU A 316 -1.95 -4.95 8.42
N CYS A 317 -1.86 -5.61 9.57
CA CYS A 317 -1.02 -5.18 10.69
C CYS A 317 0.46 -5.58 10.60
N HIS A 318 0.85 -6.47 9.67
CA HIS A 318 2.20 -7.03 9.56
C HIS A 318 2.72 -6.89 8.14
N SER A 319 3.99 -6.59 7.90
CA SER A 319 4.56 -6.37 6.55
C SER A 319 4.68 -7.62 5.68
N HIS A 320 4.60 -8.83 6.26
CA HIS A 320 4.79 -10.08 5.51
C HIS A 320 3.78 -10.30 4.38
N HIS A 321 2.63 -9.60 4.38
CA HIS A 321 1.68 -9.66 3.26
C HIS A 321 2.33 -9.32 1.92
N ALA A 322 3.23 -8.33 1.85
CA ALA A 322 3.87 -7.95 0.60
C ALA A 322 4.72 -9.10 0.02
N LEU A 323 5.52 -9.76 0.86
CA LEU A 323 6.32 -10.92 0.46
C LEU A 323 5.45 -12.09 0.00
N MET A 324 4.39 -12.41 0.77
CA MET A 324 3.45 -13.47 0.41
C MET A 324 2.71 -13.16 -0.90
N GLY A 325 2.39 -11.89 -1.13
CA GLY A 325 1.78 -11.39 -2.35
C GLY A 325 2.67 -11.50 -3.58
N CYS A 326 3.94 -11.09 -3.46
CA CYS A 326 4.95 -11.31 -4.49
C CYS A 326 5.13 -12.81 -4.78
N GLY A 327 5.11 -13.64 -3.74
CA GLY A 327 5.18 -15.10 -3.87
C GLY A 327 4.00 -15.66 -4.65
N TYR A 328 2.79 -15.21 -4.34
CA TYR A 328 1.57 -15.59 -5.06
C TYR A 328 1.60 -15.14 -6.52
N TYR A 329 2.02 -13.90 -6.80
CA TYR A 329 2.18 -13.40 -8.15
C TYR A 329 3.17 -14.26 -8.94
N ALA A 330 4.36 -14.51 -8.39
CA ALA A 330 5.41 -15.29 -9.01
C ALA A 330 4.97 -16.74 -9.29
N ALA A 331 4.34 -17.39 -8.32
CA ALA A 331 3.85 -18.75 -8.45
C ALA A 331 2.84 -18.88 -9.61
N ASN A 332 1.95 -17.90 -9.77
CA ASN A 332 0.89 -17.95 -10.77
C ASN A 332 1.29 -17.38 -12.14
N ARG A 333 2.18 -16.39 -12.20
CA ARG A 333 2.54 -15.68 -13.44
C ARG A 333 3.90 -16.07 -14.01
N LEU A 334 4.83 -16.55 -13.18
CA LEU A 334 6.19 -16.86 -13.61
C LEU A 334 6.44 -18.38 -13.59
N VAL A 335 6.02 -19.07 -12.53
CA VAL A 335 6.18 -20.53 -12.43
C VAL A 335 5.21 -21.26 -13.36
N LYS A 336 3.89 -21.04 -13.25
CA LYS A 336 2.89 -21.74 -14.08
C LYS A 336 3.04 -21.49 -15.58
N ASN A 337 3.35 -20.25 -15.97
CA ASN A 337 3.57 -19.89 -17.38
C ASN A 337 4.88 -20.42 -17.97
N SER A 338 5.75 -21.03 -17.17
CA SER A 338 6.94 -21.74 -17.67
C SER A 338 6.62 -23.13 -18.22
N VAL A 339 5.39 -23.64 -18.01
CA VAL A 339 4.94 -24.96 -18.47
C VAL A 339 4.21 -24.89 -19.82
N VAL A 340 3.81 -23.70 -20.27
CA VAL A 340 3.06 -23.48 -21.53
C VAL A 340 3.96 -22.84 -22.59
N VAL A 341 5.00 -23.58 -23.02
CA VAL A 341 5.56 -23.43 -24.37
C VAL A 341 5.87 -24.83 -24.87
N ASN A 342 4.87 -25.45 -25.49
CA ASN A 342 5.00 -26.55 -26.44
C ASN A 342 3.60 -26.77 -27.03
N TYR A 343 3.32 -26.13 -28.16
CA TYR A 343 2.60 -26.69 -29.31
C TYR A 343 2.91 -25.85 -30.54
#